data_AF-A0A7C4DJ40-F1
#
_entry.id   AF-A0A7C4DJ40-F1
#
_cell.length_a   1.000
_cell.length_b   1.000
_cell.length_c   1.000
_cell.angle_alpha   90.00
_cell.angle_beta   90.00
_cell.angle_gamma   90.00
#
_symmetry.space_group_name_H-M   'P 1'
#
loop_
_entity.id
_entity.type
_entity.pdbx_description
1 polymer ?
#
loop_
_entity_poly.entity_id
_entity_poly.type
_entity_poly.pdbx_seq_one_letter_code
_entity_poly.pdbx_strand_id
1 'polypeptide(L)'
;MPDRENEIIALVTYIHNRTGFSDPPFSLLDFCGAFPNYELQPAEFPRGFNGEILLKGNLRIIRYRQGSKPGTNRFSIGHEIGHGFLHEDKQ
;
A
#
# COMPACT_ATOMS: atom_id res chain seq x y z
N MET A 1 -13.19 -20.75 -11.19
CA MET A 1 -12.43 -20.02 -10.16
C MET A 1 -11.02 -19.54 -10.59
N PRO A 2 -10.42 -19.86 -11.75
CA PRO A 2 -9.11 -19.31 -12.11
C PRO A 2 -9.16 -17.83 -12.55
N ASP A 3 -10.32 -17.34 -13.00
CA ASP A 3 -10.46 -15.98 -13.52
C ASP A 3 -10.23 -14.90 -12.45
N ARG A 4 -10.72 -15.12 -11.22
CA ARG A 4 -10.48 -14.20 -10.09
C ARG A 4 -9.02 -14.16 -9.63
N GLU A 5 -8.30 -15.27 -9.71
CA GLU A 5 -6.89 -15.34 -9.33
C GLU A 5 -6.03 -14.57 -10.35
N ASN A 6 -6.37 -14.70 -11.64
CA ASN A 6 -5.75 -13.92 -12.71
C ASN A 6 -6.03 -12.42 -12.59
N GLU A 7 -7.23 -12.01 -12.17
CA GLU A 7 -7.57 -10.61 -11.89
C GLU A 7 -6.70 -10.02 -10.75
N ILE A 8 -6.50 -10.78 -9.67
CA ILE A 8 -5.66 -10.37 -8.54
C ILE A 8 -4.19 -10.24 -8.98
N ILE A 9 -3.66 -11.22 -9.73
CA ILE A 9 -2.29 -11.19 -10.23
C ILE A 9 -2.09 -10.01 -11.20
N ALA A 10 -3.04 -9.77 -12.09
CA ALA A 10 -3.00 -8.64 -13.03
C ALA A 10 -3.00 -7.30 -12.29
N LEU A 11 -3.79 -7.19 -11.23
CA LEU A 11 -3.84 -5.99 -10.39
C LEU A 11 -2.54 -5.76 -9.62
N VAL A 12 -1.99 -6.79 -8.99
CA VAL A 12 -0.68 -6.70 -8.32
C VAL A 12 0.41 -6.31 -9.33
N THR A 13 0.38 -6.90 -10.52
CA THR A 13 1.31 -6.56 -11.62
C THR A 13 1.13 -5.13 -12.12
N TYR A 14 -0.11 -4.65 -12.22
CA TYR A 14 -0.42 -3.26 -12.60
C TYR A 14 0.13 -2.27 -11.56
N ILE A 15 -0.15 -2.51 -10.28
CA ILE A 15 0.40 -1.72 -9.17
C ILE A 15 1.92 -1.76 -9.26
N HIS A 16 2.50 -2.94 -9.49
CA HIS A 16 3.93 -3.10 -9.56
C HIS A 16 4.57 -2.27 -10.68
N ASN A 17 4.01 -2.33 -11.89
CA ASN A 17 4.50 -1.55 -13.03
C ASN A 17 4.35 -0.04 -12.82
N ARG A 18 3.27 0.41 -12.15
CA ARG A 18 3.03 1.83 -11.84
C ARG A 18 3.97 2.37 -10.77
N THR A 19 4.34 1.54 -9.81
CA THR A 19 5.17 1.91 -8.66
C THR A 19 6.65 1.57 -8.85
N GLY A 20 7.01 0.88 -9.93
CA GLY A 20 8.38 0.40 -10.17
C GLY A 20 8.78 -0.82 -9.32
N PHE A 21 7.83 -1.58 -8.78
CA PHE A 21 8.08 -2.87 -8.13
C PHE A 21 8.47 -3.91 -9.18
N SER A 22 9.76 -3.99 -9.52
CA SER A 22 10.34 -5.23 -10.00
C SER A 22 11.00 -5.95 -8.81
N ASP A 23 10.57 -7.18 -8.54
CA ASP A 23 11.09 -8.06 -7.49
C ASP A 23 12.63 -8.24 -7.57
N PRO A 24 13.41 -8.21 -6.45
CA PRO A 24 13.31 -7.36 -5.26
C PRO A 24 14.59 -6.49 -5.01
N PRO A 25 14.53 -5.55 -4.02
CA PRO A 25 13.37 -5.24 -3.17
C PRO A 25 12.84 -3.82 -3.33
N PHE A 26 11.50 -3.73 -3.34
CA PHE A 26 10.75 -2.50 -3.08
C PHE A 26 11.29 -1.75 -1.86
N SER A 27 11.68 -0.50 -2.09
CA SER A 27 12.15 0.43 -1.08
C SER A 27 11.03 1.41 -0.74
N LEU A 28 10.57 1.39 0.52
CA LEU A 28 9.63 2.39 1.03
C LEU A 28 10.19 3.82 0.91
N LEU A 29 11.52 3.95 1.02
CA LEU A 29 12.21 5.22 0.86
C LEU A 29 12.08 5.75 -0.57
N ASP A 30 12.30 4.88 -1.56
CA ASP A 30 12.23 5.25 -2.98
C ASP A 30 10.79 5.56 -3.38
N PHE A 31 9.83 4.78 -2.85
CA PHE A 31 8.41 5.05 -3.03
C PHE A 31 8.01 6.43 -2.50
N CYS A 32 8.34 6.75 -1.25
CA CYS A 32 8.03 8.07 -0.69
C CYS A 32 8.75 9.20 -1.43
N GLY A 33 9.93 8.94 -2.02
CA GLY A 33 10.63 9.89 -2.88
C GLY A 33 9.91 10.16 -4.21
N ALA A 34 9.34 9.11 -4.83
CA ALA A 34 8.61 9.22 -6.09
C ALA A 34 7.17 9.74 -5.91
N PHE A 35 6.55 9.47 -4.76
CA PHE A 35 5.16 9.81 -4.43
C PHE A 35 5.10 10.70 -3.18
N PRO A 36 5.45 12.00 -3.28
CA PRO A 36 5.57 12.90 -2.12
C PRO A 36 4.24 13.21 -1.43
N ASN A 37 3.12 12.84 -2.04
CA ASN A 37 1.79 12.95 -1.46
C ASN A 37 1.40 11.76 -0.58
N TYR A 38 2.26 10.74 -0.47
CA TYR A 38 2.10 9.64 0.47
C TYR A 38 2.91 9.90 1.74
N GLU A 39 2.25 9.74 2.89
CA GLU A 39 2.89 9.78 4.22
C GLU A 39 2.71 8.44 4.93
N LEU A 40 3.75 7.99 5.64
CA LEU A 40 3.71 6.79 6.46
C LEU A 40 3.68 7.19 7.94
N GLN A 41 2.70 6.69 8.70
CA GLN A 41 2.57 7.00 10.12
C GLN A 41 2.38 5.73 10.96
N PRO A 42 3.22 5.47 11.98
CA PRO A 42 2.94 4.39 12.93
C PRO A 42 1.69 4.73 13.74
N ALA A 43 0.87 3.73 14.04
CA ALA A 43 -0.32 3.90 14.86
C ALA A 43 -0.65 2.66 15.69
N GLU A 44 -1.36 2.91 16.80
CA GLU A 44 -2.00 1.86 17.59
C GLU A 44 -3.32 1.45 16.93
N PHE A 45 -3.54 0.14 16.80
CA PHE A 45 -4.76 -0.42 16.19
C PHE A 45 -5.40 -1.48 17.10
N PRO A 46 -6.74 -1.60 17.11
CA PRO A 46 -7.44 -2.72 17.76
C PRO A 46 -7.02 -4.06 17.15
N ARG A 47 -7.01 -5.14 17.94
CA ARG A 47 -6.59 -6.48 17.47
C ARG A 47 -7.32 -6.86 16.17
N GLY A 48 -6.56 -7.33 15.17
CA GLY A 48 -7.09 -7.71 13.85
C GLY A 48 -6.89 -6.66 12.76
N PHE A 49 -6.61 -5.40 13.11
CA PHE A 49 -6.34 -4.32 12.15
C PHE A 49 -4.84 -4.07 12.02
N ASN A 50 -4.27 -4.00 10.82
CA ASN A 50 -2.83 -3.87 10.63
C ASN A 50 -2.40 -2.64 9.82
N GLY A 51 -3.34 -1.98 9.17
CA GLY A 51 -3.13 -0.71 8.48
C GLY A 51 -4.46 -0.07 8.09
N GLU A 52 -4.38 1.19 7.69
CA GLU A 52 -5.45 1.91 6.99
C GLU A 52 -4.81 3.01 6.12
N ILE A 53 -5.49 3.38 5.04
CA ILE A 53 -5.18 4.60 4.28
C ILE A 53 -6.25 5.67 4.55
N LEU A 54 -5.79 6.88 4.90
CA LEU A 54 -6.62 8.07 5.05
C LEU A 54 -6.40 9.01 3.87
N LEU A 55 -7.49 9.46 3.25
CA LEU A 55 -7.45 10.39 2.12
C LEU A 55 -7.80 11.79 2.60
N LYS A 56 -6.91 12.77 2.39
CA LYS A 56 -7.12 14.19 2.74
C LYS A 56 -6.78 15.08 1.54
N GLY A 57 -7.77 15.29 0.67
CA GLY A 57 -7.51 15.91 -0.64
C GLY A 57 -6.55 15.04 -1.44
N ASN A 58 -5.43 15.61 -1.88
CA ASN A 58 -4.39 14.87 -2.60
C ASN A 58 -3.42 14.10 -1.68
N LEU A 59 -3.48 14.34 -0.36
CA LEU A 59 -2.62 13.65 0.60
C LEU A 59 -3.19 12.27 0.93
N ARG A 60 -2.31 11.27 0.93
CA ARG A 60 -2.60 9.87 1.26
C ARG A 60 -1.76 9.47 2.47
N ILE A 61 -2.40 9.26 3.61
CA ILE A 61 -1.72 8.91 4.85
C ILE A 61 -1.93 7.43 5.11
N ILE A 62 -0.87 6.64 5.00
CA ILE A 62 -0.88 5.21 5.33
C ILE A 62 -0.48 5.08 6.80
N ARG A 63 -1.43 4.65 7.62
CA ARG A 63 -1.16 4.31 9.02
C ARG A 63 -0.92 2.81 9.13
N TYR A 64 0.15 2.41 9.80
CA TYR A 64 0.53 1.00 9.98
C TYR A 64 0.71 0.66 11.47
N ARG A 65 0.45 -0.59 11.84
CA ARG A 65 0.50 -1.02 13.24
C ARG A 65 1.90 -0.90 13.85
N GLN A 66 2.00 -0.10 14.90
CA GLN A 66 3.20 0.01 15.72
C GLN A 66 3.50 -1.33 16.43
N GLY A 67 4.79 -1.67 16.53
CA GLY A 67 5.24 -2.89 17.23
C GLY A 67 5.03 -4.21 16.48
N SER A 68 4.51 -4.20 15.26
CA SER A 68 4.42 -5.40 14.43
C SER A 68 5.77 -5.81 13.84
N LYS A 69 5.88 -7.08 13.44
CA LYS A 69 7.06 -7.59 12.73
C LYS A 69 7.29 -6.77 11.45
N PRO A 70 8.56 -6.49 11.07
CA PRO A 70 8.86 -5.68 9.88
C PRO A 70 8.19 -6.17 8.59
N GLY A 71 8.12 -7.49 8.37
CA GLY A 71 7.44 -8.08 7.21
C GLY A 71 5.94 -7.82 7.20
N THR A 72 5.28 -7.87 8.36
CA THR A 72 3.85 -7.56 8.51
C THR A 72 3.59 -6.10 8.17
N ASN A 73 4.41 -5.17 8.68
CA ASN A 73 4.26 -3.75 8.35
C ASN A 73 4.51 -3.47 6.87
N ARG A 74 5.54 -4.09 6.27
CA ARG A 74 5.79 -3.96 4.82
C ARG A 74 4.60 -4.43 3.99
N PHE A 75 4.02 -5.58 4.33
CA PHE A 75 2.84 -6.10 3.65
C PHE A 75 1.64 -5.16 3.81
N SER A 76 1.33 -4.73 5.04
CA SER A 76 0.21 -3.81 5.30
C SER A 76 0.38 -2.49 4.54
N ILE A 77 1.57 -1.91 4.55
CA ILE A 77 1.83 -0.66 3.81
C ILE A 77 1.64 -0.88 2.31
N GLY A 78 2.18 -1.96 1.74
CA GLY A 78 1.98 -2.29 0.32
C GLY A 78 0.50 -2.51 -0.03
N HIS A 79 -0.26 -3.15 0.86
CA HIS A 79 -1.71 -3.35 0.72
C HIS A 79 -2.46 -2.01 0.68
N GLU A 80 -2.15 -1.09 1.60
CA GLU A 80 -2.75 0.25 1.63
C GLU A 80 -2.34 1.12 0.42
N ILE A 81 -1.09 1.00 -0.05
CA ILE A 81 -0.66 1.62 -1.32
C ILE A 81 -1.54 1.14 -2.47
N GLY A 82 -1.77 -0.19 -2.53
CA GLY A 82 -2.68 -0.80 -3.51
C GLY A 82 -4.08 -0.21 -3.45
N HIS A 83 -4.65 -0.04 -2.25
CA HIS A 83 -5.92 0.67 -2.07
C HIS A 83 -5.88 2.10 -2.60
N GLY A 84 -4.79 2.83 -2.37
CA GLY A 84 -4.60 4.18 -2.92
C GLY A 84 -4.69 4.22 -4.45
N PHE A 85 -4.04 3.28 -5.15
CA PHE A 85 -4.08 3.21 -6.62
C PHE A 85 -5.41 2.68 -7.18
N LEU A 86 -6.12 1.84 -6.42
CA LEU A 86 -7.36 1.20 -6.84
C LEU A 86 -8.60 2.02 -6.59
N HIS A 87 -8.55 2.86 -5.57
CA HIS A 87 -9.65 3.72 -5.16
C HIS A 87 -9.39 5.19 -5.55
N GLU A 88 -8.27 5.49 -6.19
CA GLU A 88 -8.14 6.63 -7.09
C GLU A 88 -9.16 6.48 -8.23
N ASP A 89 -10.07 7.44 -8.32
CA ASP A 89 -11.18 7.54 -9.29
C ASP A 89 -12.43 6.70 -8.98
N LYS A 90 -13.20 7.19 -8.00
CA LYS A 90 -14.64 7.42 -8.19
C LYS A 90 -14.90 8.93 -8.20
N GLN A 91 -14.57 9.60 -9.30
CA GLN A 91 -15.18 10.88 -9.67
C GLN A 91 -15.95 10.69 -10.98
#